data_AF-A0A4Z1EE57-F1
#
_entry.id   AF-A0A4Z1EE57-F1
#
_cell.length_a   1.000
_cell.length_b   1.000
_cell.length_c   1.000
_cell.angle_alpha   90.00
_cell.angle_beta   90.00
_cell.angle_gamma   90.00
#
_symmetry.space_group_name_H-M   'P 1'
#
loop_
_entity.id
_entity.type
_entity.pdbx_description
1 polymer ?
#
loop_
_entity_poly.entity_id
_entity_poly.type
_entity_poly.pdbx_seq_one_letter_code
_entity_poly.pdbx_strand_id
1 'polypeptide(L)'
;MHFNSLAVAALSLVVTAVAQRPEGTSICDYYTTALFKDNNAFNQKKLLVYVVNKALIGNVGDRTASTVNFPGILTNGTYNGIKVSLLPYFNGGLVSTNGGNKPLSVNFLDGGGADSLRNYQPANSDTTNQ
;
A
#
# COMPACT_ATOMS: atom_id res chain seq x y z
N MET A 1 28.81 -45.79 24.78
CA MET A 1 28.05 -44.53 24.91
C MET A 1 28.12 -43.81 23.56
N HIS A 2 26.97 -43.72 22.89
CA HIS A 2 26.82 -43.13 21.55
C HIS A 2 26.56 -41.63 21.67
N PHE A 3 27.41 -40.82 21.04
CA PHE A 3 27.09 -39.44 20.68
C PHE A 3 27.79 -39.13 19.36
N ASN A 4 27.12 -39.43 18.25
CA ASN A 4 27.54 -38.94 16.95
C ASN A 4 26.62 -37.79 16.54
N SER A 5 27.24 -36.63 16.51
CA SER A 5 26.77 -35.29 16.19
C SER A 5 25.68 -35.23 15.11
N LEU A 6 24.54 -34.66 15.47
CA LEU A 6 23.53 -34.20 14.53
C LEU A 6 24.07 -32.97 13.77
N ALA A 7 24.48 -33.17 12.53
CA ALA A 7 24.78 -32.07 11.62
C ALA A 7 23.47 -31.41 11.19
N VAL A 8 23.17 -30.24 11.76
CA VAL A 8 22.06 -29.38 11.32
C VAL A 8 22.58 -28.55 10.14
N ALA A 9 22.23 -28.95 8.92
CA ALA A 9 22.44 -28.13 7.73
C ALA A 9 21.39 -27.01 7.71
N ALA A 10 21.79 -25.78 8.05
CA ALA A 10 20.96 -24.60 7.90
C ALA A 10 20.94 -24.19 6.42
N LEU A 11 19.88 -24.56 5.68
CA LEU A 11 19.58 -24.00 4.37
C LEU A 11 19.10 -22.56 4.57
N SER A 12 19.98 -21.58 4.39
CA SER A 12 19.60 -20.18 4.26
C SER A 12 19.00 -19.96 2.88
N LEU A 13 17.67 -20.11 2.76
CA LEU A 13 16.93 -19.71 1.57
C LEU A 13 16.92 -18.18 1.49
N VAL A 14 17.94 -17.61 0.82
CA VAL A 14 17.86 -16.25 0.29
C VAL A 14 16.83 -16.29 -0.84
N VAL A 15 15.57 -16.00 -0.52
CA VAL A 15 14.53 -15.86 -1.54
C VAL A 15 14.83 -14.58 -2.30
N THR A 16 15.55 -14.69 -3.42
CA THR A 16 15.49 -13.65 -4.45
C THR A 16 14.03 -13.56 -4.87
N ALA A 17 13.37 -12.44 -4.59
CA ALA A 17 12.05 -12.16 -5.11
C ALA A 17 12.15 -12.08 -6.63
N VAL A 18 12.06 -13.22 -7.31
CA VAL A 18 11.86 -13.24 -8.76
C VAL A 18 10.55 -12.52 -8.97
N ALA A 19 10.55 -11.46 -9.78
CA ALA A 19 9.29 -10.88 -10.18
C ALA A 19 8.49 -12.01 -10.86
N GLN A 20 7.31 -12.36 -10.34
CA GLN A 20 6.47 -13.44 -10.89
C GLN A 20 6.02 -13.17 -12.34
N ARG A 21 6.37 -12.01 -12.90
CA ARG A 21 5.99 -11.59 -14.25
C ARG A 21 7.02 -12.03 -15.29
N PRO A 22 6.57 -12.42 -16.50
CA PRO A 22 7.45 -12.63 -17.64
C PRO A 22 8.35 -11.42 -17.92
N GLU A 23 9.56 -11.69 -18.42
CA GLU A 23 10.45 -10.63 -18.89
C GLU A 23 9.78 -9.81 -20.01
N GLY A 24 10.02 -8.50 -20.02
CA GLY A 24 9.42 -7.58 -20.99
C GLY A 24 7.99 -7.12 -20.67
N THR A 25 7.28 -7.76 -19.73
CA THR A 25 5.94 -7.33 -19.32
C THR A 25 6.01 -6.27 -18.21
N SER A 26 5.27 -5.17 -18.35
CA SER A 26 5.20 -4.13 -17.32
C SER A 26 4.44 -4.62 -16.07
N ILE A 27 4.64 -3.94 -14.94
CA ILE A 27 3.88 -4.22 -13.69
C ILE A 27 2.39 -4.07 -13.94
N CYS A 28 1.99 -2.97 -14.58
CA CYS A 28 0.59 -2.68 -14.87
C CYS A 28 0.00 -3.76 -15.76
N ASP A 29 0.63 -4.10 -16.89
CA ASP A 29 0.09 -5.09 -17.80
C ASP A 29 -0.08 -6.47 -17.15
N TYR A 30 0.94 -6.91 -16.41
CA TYR A 30 0.92 -8.23 -15.76
C TYR A 30 -0.17 -8.31 -14.68
N TYR A 31 -0.16 -7.40 -13.70
CA TYR A 31 -1.09 -7.49 -12.58
C TYR A 31 -2.51 -7.06 -12.94
N THR A 32 -2.69 -6.18 -13.92
CA THR A 32 -4.02 -5.87 -14.45
C THR A 32 -4.64 -7.11 -15.09
N THR A 33 -3.88 -7.83 -15.93
CA THR A 33 -4.34 -9.09 -16.52
C THR A 33 -4.60 -10.15 -15.46
N ALA A 34 -3.67 -10.34 -14.51
CA ALA A 34 -3.80 -11.37 -13.48
C ALA A 34 -5.01 -11.15 -12.54
N LEU A 35 -5.32 -9.89 -12.19
CA LEU A 35 -6.38 -9.56 -11.22
C LEU A 35 -7.73 -9.27 -11.87
N PHE A 36 -7.73 -8.63 -13.05
CA PHE A 36 -8.94 -8.14 -13.70
C PHE A 36 -9.24 -8.81 -15.04
N LYS A 37 -8.41 -9.76 -15.47
CA LYS A 37 -8.48 -10.53 -16.73
C LYS A 37 -8.22 -9.69 -17.98
N ASP A 38 -8.85 -8.53 -18.10
CA ASP A 38 -8.74 -7.65 -19.26
C ASP A 38 -7.75 -6.51 -19.01
N ASN A 39 -6.73 -6.40 -19.87
CA ASN A 39 -5.78 -5.30 -19.83
C ASN A 39 -6.26 -4.12 -20.68
N ASN A 40 -6.85 -3.12 -20.02
CA ASN A 40 -7.28 -1.87 -20.64
C ASN A 40 -7.01 -0.69 -19.68
N ALA A 41 -7.10 0.54 -20.20
CA ALA A 41 -6.81 1.75 -19.43
C ALA A 41 -7.64 1.87 -18.13
N PHE A 42 -8.90 1.43 -18.16
CA PHE A 42 -9.75 1.42 -16.98
C PHE A 42 -9.24 0.46 -15.89
N ASN A 43 -8.91 -0.78 -16.25
CA ASN A 43 -8.42 -1.77 -15.29
C ASN A 43 -6.97 -1.47 -14.83
N GLN A 44 -6.16 -0.81 -15.65
CA GLN A 44 -4.85 -0.30 -15.22
C GLN A 44 -5.00 0.83 -14.20
N LYS A 45 -5.91 1.79 -14.42
CA LYS A 45 -6.23 2.83 -13.44
C LYS A 45 -6.75 2.19 -12.14
N LYS A 46 -7.64 1.20 -12.26
CA LYS A 46 -8.17 0.45 -11.12
C LYS A 46 -7.06 -0.22 -10.31
N LEU A 47 -6.08 -0.85 -10.97
CA LEU A 47 -4.92 -1.43 -10.31
C LEU A 47 -4.17 -0.37 -9.48
N LEU A 48 -3.87 0.79 -10.06
CA LEU A 48 -3.16 1.86 -9.35
C LEU A 48 -3.93 2.37 -8.14
N VAL A 49 -5.25 2.59 -8.29
CA VAL A 49 -6.10 2.99 -7.16
C VAL A 49 -6.08 1.93 -6.06
N TYR A 50 -6.15 0.64 -6.42
CA TYR A 50 -6.08 -0.45 -5.43
C TYR A 50 -4.75 -0.47 -4.69
N VAL A 51 -3.62 -0.31 -5.39
CA VAL A 51 -2.28 -0.29 -4.79
C VAL A 51 -2.11 0.90 -3.85
N VAL A 52 -2.45 2.11 -4.32
CA VAL A 52 -2.31 3.34 -3.52
C VAL A 52 -3.22 3.30 -2.31
N ASN A 53 -4.49 2.92 -2.47
CA ASN A 53 -5.43 2.86 -1.35
C ASN A 53 -4.97 1.83 -0.32
N LYS A 54 -4.56 0.62 -0.74
CA LYS A 54 -4.02 -0.38 0.19
C LYS A 54 -2.75 0.10 0.90
N ALA A 55 -1.85 0.83 0.23
CA ALA A 55 -0.68 1.42 0.86
C ALA A 55 -1.08 2.42 1.97
N LEU A 56 -2.16 3.18 1.76
CA LEU A 56 -2.64 4.18 2.70
C LEU A 56 -3.37 3.58 3.91
N ILE A 57 -4.39 2.73 3.65
CA ILE A 57 -5.32 2.26 4.68
C ILE A 57 -5.09 0.81 5.12
N GLY A 58 -4.20 0.09 4.45
CA GLY A 58 -3.91 -1.29 4.78
C GLY A 58 -4.95 -2.31 4.31
N ASN A 59 -4.93 -3.48 4.93
CA ASN A 59 -5.91 -4.56 4.75
C ASN A 59 -6.46 -5.10 6.09
N VAL A 60 -6.18 -4.40 7.20
CA VAL A 60 -6.69 -4.75 8.53
C VAL A 60 -8.21 -4.59 8.52
N GLY A 61 -8.94 -5.70 8.66
CA GLY A 61 -10.41 -5.70 8.68
C GLY A 61 -11.09 -5.93 7.32
N ASP A 62 -10.32 -6.18 6.26
CA ASP A 62 -10.89 -6.65 4.99
C ASP A 62 -11.61 -8.00 5.20
N ARG A 63 -12.79 -8.17 4.57
CA ARG A 63 -13.64 -9.37 4.72
C ARG A 63 -12.97 -10.68 4.30
N THR A 64 -11.95 -10.60 3.45
CA THR A 64 -11.10 -11.73 3.08
C THR A 64 -9.79 -11.60 3.84
N ALA A 65 -9.59 -12.47 4.82
CA ALA A 65 -8.35 -12.53 5.58
C ALA A 65 -7.19 -12.78 4.61
N SER A 66 -6.40 -11.74 4.33
CA SER A 66 -5.11 -11.93 3.68
C SER A 66 -4.20 -12.67 4.66
N THR A 67 -3.41 -13.62 4.16
CA THR A 67 -2.40 -14.33 4.96
C THR A 67 -1.34 -13.38 5.53
N VAL A 68 -1.24 -12.16 4.98
CA VAL A 68 -0.32 -11.12 5.42
C VAL A 68 -1.12 -9.92 5.93
N ASN A 69 -0.90 -9.54 7.18
CA ASN A 69 -1.45 -8.31 7.74
C ASN A 69 -0.58 -7.10 7.38
N PHE A 70 -1.19 -6.05 6.83
CA PHE A 70 -0.53 -4.79 6.48
C PHE A 70 -1.43 -3.60 6.90
N PRO A 71 -1.02 -2.79 7.90
CA PRO A 71 -1.87 -1.76 8.50
C PRO A 71 -2.04 -0.46 7.69
N GLY A 72 -1.20 -0.22 6.67
CA GLY A 72 -1.20 1.03 5.91
C GLY A 72 -0.57 2.22 6.65
N ILE A 73 -0.12 3.22 5.88
CA ILE A 73 0.65 4.36 6.40
C ILE A 73 -0.16 5.32 7.28
N LEU A 74 -1.49 5.34 7.13
CA LEU A 74 -2.38 6.22 7.90
C LEU A 74 -2.71 5.67 9.29
N THR A 75 -2.31 4.43 9.57
CA THR A 75 -2.52 3.78 10.86
C THR A 75 -1.44 4.22 11.84
N ASN A 76 -1.82 4.47 13.10
CA ASN A 76 -0.87 4.78 14.16
C ASN A 76 0.11 3.61 14.37
N GLY A 77 1.39 3.92 14.49
CA GLY A 77 2.45 2.96 14.72
C GLY A 77 3.32 3.30 15.92
N THR A 78 4.32 2.46 16.17
CA THR A 78 5.35 2.69 17.17
C THR A 78 6.71 2.45 16.54
N TYR A 79 7.62 3.42 16.65
CA TYR A 79 9.01 3.29 16.20
C TYR A 79 9.94 3.60 17.39
N ASN A 80 10.82 2.66 17.75
CA ASN A 80 11.72 2.78 18.90
C ASN A 80 11.00 3.17 20.22
N GLY A 81 9.81 2.60 20.46
CA GLY A 81 9.00 2.89 21.66
C GLY A 81 8.21 4.20 21.60
N ILE A 82 8.38 5.01 20.54
CA ILE A 82 7.68 6.28 20.36
C ILE A 82 6.44 6.05 19.49
N LYS A 83 5.28 6.52 19.96
CA LYS A 83 4.04 6.52 19.16
C LYS A 83 4.20 7.49 18.00
N VAL A 84 3.97 7.01 16.78
CA VAL A 84 4.08 7.77 15.54
C VAL A 84 2.74 7.75 14.81
N SER A 85 2.32 8.91 14.32
CA SER A 85 1.20 9.03 13.40
C SER A 85 1.64 9.87 12.21
N LEU A 86 1.47 9.32 11.01
CA LEU A 86 1.75 10.04 9.77
C LEU A 86 0.50 10.75 9.22
N LEU A 87 -0.68 10.47 9.77
CA LEU A 87 -1.95 11.07 9.36
C LEU A 87 -1.91 12.61 9.26
N PRO A 88 -1.27 13.36 10.18
CA PRO A 88 -1.20 14.83 10.08
C PRO A 88 -0.53 15.37 8.81
N TYR A 89 0.31 14.57 8.15
CA TYR A 89 0.94 14.92 6.88
C TYR A 89 0.00 14.75 5.68
N PHE A 90 -1.09 13.97 5.83
CA PHE A 90 -2.03 13.67 4.75
C PHE A 90 -3.36 14.43 4.87
N ASN A 91 -3.78 14.77 6.09
CA ASN A 91 -5.11 15.33 6.34
C ASN A 91 -5.14 16.87 6.47
N GLY A 92 -4.07 17.56 6.08
CA GLY A 92 -3.96 19.02 6.24
C GLY A 92 -3.73 19.50 7.67
N GLY A 93 -3.32 18.60 8.58
CA GLY A 93 -2.94 18.97 9.96
C GLY A 93 -1.58 19.68 10.06
N LEU A 94 -0.70 19.49 9.06
CA LEU A 94 0.64 20.07 9.02
C LEU A 94 0.92 20.77 7.67
N VAL A 95 1.65 21.88 7.73
CA VAL A 95 2.23 22.55 6.56
C VAL A 95 3.40 21.74 6.03
N SER A 96 3.08 20.68 5.30
CA SER A 96 4.01 19.61 4.92
C SER A 96 4.19 19.44 3.40
N THR A 97 3.46 20.22 2.60
CA THR A 97 3.48 20.15 1.13
C THR A 97 4.11 21.41 0.55
N ASN A 98 4.84 21.28 -0.56
CA ASN A 98 5.28 22.44 -1.35
C ASN A 98 4.33 22.64 -2.53
N GLY A 99 3.70 23.80 -2.62
CA GLY A 99 2.93 24.22 -3.78
C GLY A 99 3.36 25.61 -4.23
N GLY A 100 3.78 25.74 -5.48
CA GLY A 100 4.23 27.03 -6.04
C GLY A 100 5.41 27.65 -5.28
N ASN A 101 6.38 26.84 -4.84
CA ASN A 101 7.53 27.25 -4.01
C ASN A 101 7.15 27.82 -2.63
N LYS A 102 5.95 27.49 -2.13
CA LYS A 102 5.47 27.91 -0.81
C LYS A 102 5.06 26.68 0.01
N PRO A 103 5.28 26.71 1.33
CA PRO A 103 4.80 25.65 2.20
C PRO A 103 3.28 25.77 2.35
N LEU A 104 2.56 24.67 2.11
CA LEU A 104 1.11 24.56 2.17
C LEU A 104 0.69 23.43 3.09
N SER A 105 -0.47 23.62 3.72
CA SER A 105 -1.23 22.53 4.32
C SER A 105 -2.28 22.06 3.33
N VAL A 106 -2.22 20.79 2.94
CA VAL A 106 -3.11 20.19 1.95
C VAL A 106 -3.77 18.96 2.57
N ASN A 107 -5.09 18.88 2.44
CA ASN A 107 -5.84 17.70 2.83
C ASN A 107 -5.98 16.75 1.64
N PHE A 108 -5.02 15.84 1.50
CA PHE A 108 -5.05 14.77 0.49
C PHE A 108 -6.12 13.72 0.74
N LEU A 109 -6.80 13.78 1.89
CA LEU A 109 -7.93 12.91 2.25
C LEU A 109 -9.27 13.64 2.09
N ASP A 110 -9.29 14.85 1.52
CA ASP A 110 -10.52 15.56 1.20
C ASP A 110 -11.36 14.71 0.23
N GLY A 111 -12.68 14.81 0.36
CA GLY A 111 -13.58 14.00 -0.46
C GLY A 111 -13.95 12.63 0.11
N GLY A 112 -13.71 12.35 1.39
CA GLY A 112 -14.27 11.16 2.06
C GLY A 112 -13.26 10.24 2.72
N GLY A 113 -11.98 10.61 2.72
CA GLY A 113 -10.93 9.98 3.53
C GLY A 113 -10.90 8.47 3.45
N ALA A 114 -10.78 7.81 4.61
CA ALA A 114 -10.62 6.36 4.68
C ALA A 114 -11.79 5.60 4.02
N ASP A 115 -13.00 6.14 4.02
CA ASP A 115 -14.17 5.45 3.45
C ASP A 115 -14.12 5.43 1.91
N SER A 116 -13.75 6.55 1.28
CA SER A 116 -13.49 6.55 -0.18
C SER A 116 -12.36 5.60 -0.55
N LEU A 117 -11.28 5.61 0.24
CA LEU A 117 -10.13 4.75 0.00
C LEU A 117 -10.51 3.26 0.10
N ARG A 118 -11.34 2.88 1.08
CA ARG A 118 -11.88 1.51 1.24
C ARG A 118 -12.77 1.08 0.09
N ASN A 119 -13.48 2.03 -0.51
CA ASN A 119 -14.33 1.78 -1.68
C ASN A 119 -13.56 1.78 -3.00
N TYR A 120 -12.22 1.83 -2.96
CA TYR A 120 -11.36 1.93 -4.14
C TYR A 120 -11.70 3.13 -5.02
N GLN A 121 -12.05 4.24 -4.38
CA GLN A 121 -12.34 5.51 -5.01
C GLN A 121 -11.28 6.54 -4.59
N PRO A 122 -10.90 7.46 -5.47
CA PRO A 122 -10.03 8.58 -5.10
C PRO A 122 -10.74 9.55 -4.13
N ALA A 123 -12.06 9.75 -4.34
CA ALA A 123 -12.96 10.56 -3.53
C ALA A 123 -14.43 10.13 -3.75
N ASN A 124 -15.33 10.62 -2.89
CA ASN A 124 -16.78 10.44 -2.96
C ASN A 124 -17.46 11.38 -3.98
N SER A 125 -16.78 12.40 -4.49
CA SER A 125 -17.28 13.29 -5.56
C SER A 125 -16.13 13.88 -6.39
N ASP A 126 -16.47 14.44 -7.56
CA ASP A 126 -15.52 15.12 -8.46
C ASP A 126 -15.34 16.62 -8.13
N THR A 127 -15.93 17.10 -7.03
CA THR A 127 -15.93 18.52 -6.63
C THR A 127 -15.03 18.79 -5.43
N THR A 128 -14.08 17.90 -5.16
CA THR A 128 -13.20 17.95 -3.99
C THR A 128 -12.02 18.85 -4.28
N ASN A 129 -11.36 19.34 -3.23
CA ASN A 129 -10.17 20.18 -3.36
C ASN A 129 -8.88 19.36 -3.24
N GLN A 130 -8.96 18.05 -3.53
CA GLN A 130 -7.79 17.17 -3.62
C GLN A 130 -6.84 17.58 -4.73
#